data_AF-A0A7C3WD37-F1
#
_entry.id   AF-A0A7C3WD37-F1
#
_cell.length_a   1.000
_cell.length_b   1.000
_cell.length_c   1.000
_cell.angle_alpha   90.00
_cell.angle_beta   90.00
_cell.angle_gamma   90.00
#
_symmetry.space_group_name_H-M   'P 1'
#
loop_
_entity.id
_entity.type
_entity.pdbx_description
1 polymer ?
#
loop_
_entity_poly.entity_id
_entity_poly.type
_entity_poly.pdbx_seq_one_letter_code
_entity_poly.pdbx_strand_id
1 'polypeptide(L)'
;MKIVGIDLAGVEKNPTGFCFLDEKMVIKTSLLFKDEEILKEIEKIKPDVVAIDAPLALPKGRKSLYKRDKIHFRECDKELLKMKIKFFPITLGPMRKLTERGIKLKKILESKKIKTIETYPGAIQDILKIPRKSKGKEKLMAG
;
A
#
# COMPACT_ATOMS: atom_id res chain seq x y z
N MET A 1 -0.73 18.37 10.70
CA MET A 1 -0.95 17.16 9.89
C MET A 1 0.00 16.05 10.33
N LYS A 2 -0.56 14.86 10.55
CA LYS A 2 0.15 13.61 10.84
C LYS A 2 -0.19 12.59 9.77
N ILE A 3 0.82 11.97 9.19
CA ILE A 3 0.71 10.99 8.12
C ILE A 3 1.33 9.69 8.59
N VAL A 4 0.70 8.57 8.24
CA VAL A 4 1.30 7.25 8.36
C VAL A 4 1.45 6.64 6.97
N GLY A 5 2.64 6.13 6.65
CA GLY A 5 2.93 5.32 5.48
C GLY A 5 3.16 3.85 5.88
N ILE A 6 2.61 2.92 5.10
CA ILE A 6 2.70 1.48 5.35
C ILE A 6 3.16 0.76 4.09
N ASP A 7 4.33 0.13 4.13
CA ASP A 7 4.79 -0.86 3.14
C ASP A 7 4.35 -2.25 3.60
N LEU A 8 3.16 -2.67 3.17
CA LEU A 8 2.44 -3.79 3.75
C LEU A 8 2.97 -5.12 3.23
N ALA A 9 3.33 -6.03 4.15
CA ALA A 9 3.62 -7.40 3.78
C ALA A 9 2.34 -8.23 3.67
N GLY A 10 2.26 -9.11 2.66
CA GLY A 10 1.07 -9.95 2.46
C GLY A 10 0.84 -11.05 3.51
N VAL A 11 1.85 -11.36 4.34
CA VAL A 11 1.76 -12.34 5.42
C VAL A 11 2.36 -11.74 6.69
N GLU A 12 1.70 -11.92 7.83
CA GLU A 12 2.09 -11.31 9.11
C GLU A 12 3.48 -11.72 9.62
N LYS A 13 3.98 -12.90 9.23
CA LYS A 13 5.34 -13.32 9.60
C LYS A 13 6.44 -12.49 8.94
N ASN A 14 6.10 -11.76 7.87
CA ASN A 14 7.03 -10.91 7.14
C ASN A 14 6.93 -9.46 7.67
N PRO A 15 8.06 -8.73 7.72
CA PRO A 15 8.07 -7.37 8.22
C PRO A 15 7.26 -6.44 7.31
N THR A 16 6.40 -5.62 7.93
CA THR A 16 5.71 -4.48 7.33
C THR A 16 6.46 -3.21 7.72
N GLY A 17 6.81 -2.38 6.74
CA GLY A 17 7.42 -1.08 6.98
C GLY A 17 6.38 -0.10 7.48
N PHE A 18 6.64 0.54 8.61
CA PHE A 18 5.77 1.58 9.18
C PHE A 18 6.55 2.90 9.25
N CYS A 19 5.94 3.98 8.76
CA CYS A 19 6.51 5.31 8.80
C CYS A 19 5.49 6.30 9.34
N PHE A 20 5.89 7.09 10.34
CA PHE A 20 5.20 8.28 10.79
C PHE A 20 5.93 9.52 10.28
N LEU A 21 5.16 10.49 9.81
CA LEU A 21 5.62 11.81 9.39
C LEU A 21 4.66 12.88 9.92
N ASP A 22 5.20 13.98 10.46
CA ASP A 22 4.40 15.15 10.81
C ASP A 22 4.76 16.41 10.00
N GLU A 23 4.00 17.46 10.22
CA GLU A 23 4.17 18.79 9.62
C GLU A 23 5.53 19.45 9.90
N LYS A 24 6.25 19.00 10.93
CA LYS A 24 7.59 19.48 11.28
C LYS A 24 8.69 18.63 10.64
N MET A 25 8.32 17.74 9.71
CA MET A 25 9.20 16.78 9.07
C MET A 25 9.87 15.81 10.06
N VAL A 26 9.25 15.56 11.21
CA VAL A 26 9.72 14.53 12.14
C VAL A 26 9.33 13.17 11.58
N ILE A 27 10.33 12.35 11.30
CA ILE A 27 10.16 11.00 10.76
C ILE A 27 10.48 9.98 11.84
N LYS A 28 9.60 8.98 12.00
CA LYS A 28 9.88 7.79 12.80
C LYS A 28 9.51 6.55 12.00
N THR A 29 10.39 5.58 11.96
CA THR A 29 10.16 4.32 11.25
C THR A 29 10.27 3.13 12.19
N SER A 30 9.45 2.12 11.95
CA SER A 30 9.51 0.85 12.68
C SER A 30 9.13 -0.31 11.76
N LEU A 31 9.44 -1.53 12.20
CA LEU A 31 8.93 -2.75 11.58
C LEU A 31 7.81 -3.30 12.46
N LEU A 32 6.66 -3.57 11.83
CA LEU A 32 5.51 -4.20 12.47
C LEU A 32 5.16 -5.49 11.71
N PHE A 33 4.40 -6.38 12.33
CA PHE A 33 4.15 -7.71 11.77
C PHE A 33 2.66 -7.99 11.65
N LYS A 34 1.93 -7.96 12.77
CA LYS A 34 0.51 -8.32 12.83
C LYS A 34 -0.39 -7.13 12.56
N ASP A 35 -1.62 -7.38 12.11
CA ASP A 35 -2.61 -6.32 11.89
C ASP A 35 -2.91 -5.56 13.18
N GLU A 36 -2.99 -6.25 14.31
CA GLU A 36 -3.29 -5.64 15.61
C GLU A 36 -2.18 -4.69 16.07
N GLU A 37 -0.92 -5.01 15.74
CA GLU A 37 0.23 -4.14 16.04
C GLU A 37 0.16 -2.85 15.21
N ILE A 38 -0.11 -2.98 13.91
CA ILE A 38 -0.27 -1.85 12.98
C ILE A 38 -1.41 -0.95 13.46
N LEU A 39 -2.59 -1.53 13.74
CA LEU A 39 -3.76 -0.78 14.19
C LEU A 39 -3.51 -0.07 15.52
N LYS A 40 -2.89 -0.75 16.49
CA LYS A 40 -2.55 -0.17 17.79
C LYS A 40 -1.61 1.03 17.66
N GLU A 41 -0.63 0.95 16.76
CA GLU A 41 0.30 2.07 16.54
C GLU A 41 -0.38 3.26 15.86
N ILE A 42 -1.24 3.01 14.87
CA ILE A 42 -2.06 4.05 14.23
C ILE A 42 -2.97 4.74 15.25
N GLU A 43 -3.61 3.97 16.14
CA GLU A 43 -4.50 4.50 17.18
C GLU A 43 -3.78 5.42 18.18
N LYS A 44 -2.53 5.13 18.52
CA LYS A 44 -1.70 6.02 19.36
C LYS A 44 -1.40 7.34 18.65
N ILE A 45 -1.06 7.27 17.36
CA ILE A 45 -0.64 8.43 16.56
C ILE A 45 -1.83 9.34 16.25
N LYS A 46 -2.99 8.75 15.95
CA LYS A 46 -4.19 9.41 15.42
C LYS A 46 -3.86 10.25 14.18
N PRO A 47 -3.45 9.61 13.07
CA PRO A 47 -3.06 10.34 11.86
C PRO A 47 -4.29 10.88 11.11
N ASP A 48 -4.07 11.93 10.33
CA ASP A 48 -5.07 12.49 9.41
C ASP A 48 -5.27 11.59 8.18
N VAL A 49 -4.21 10.90 7.76
CA VAL A 49 -4.24 9.96 6.63
C VAL A 49 -3.27 8.81 6.82
N VAL A 50 -3.70 7.62 6.41
CA VAL A 50 -2.89 6.41 6.31
C VAL A 50 -2.74 6.03 4.83
N ALA A 51 -1.51 6.03 4.34
CA ALA A 51 -1.13 5.62 3.00
C ALA A 51 -0.59 4.19 3.02
N ILE A 52 -1.19 3.27 2.27
CA ILE A 52 -0.82 1.86 2.28
C ILE A 52 -0.37 1.45 0.87
N ASP A 53 0.86 0.94 0.77
CA ASP A 53 1.41 0.29 -0.43
C ASP A 53 0.86 -1.14 -0.54
N ALA A 54 -0.41 -1.22 -0.93
CA ALA A 54 -1.11 -2.45 -1.24
C ALA A 54 -2.42 -2.16 -1.99
N PRO A 55 -2.91 -3.09 -2.82
CA PRO A 55 -4.27 -3.01 -3.34
C PRO A 55 -5.31 -2.95 -2.21
N LEU A 56 -6.17 -1.94 -2.20
CA LEU A 56 -7.19 -1.72 -1.16
C LEU A 56 -8.62 -1.96 -1.62
N ALA A 57 -8.80 -2.55 -2.80
CA ALA A 57 -10.12 -2.87 -3.36
C ALA A 57 -10.03 -4.06 -4.31
N LEU A 58 -11.18 -4.72 -4.53
CA LEU A 58 -11.36 -5.64 -5.64
C LEU A 58 -11.84 -4.89 -6.89
N PRO A 59 -11.67 -5.47 -8.09
CA PRO A 59 -12.31 -5.00 -9.31
C PRO A 59 -13.81 -4.90 -9.11
N LYS A 60 -14.42 -3.84 -9.64
CA LYS A 60 -15.86 -3.61 -9.53
C LYS A 60 -16.62 -4.82 -10.09
N GLY A 61 -17.52 -5.39 -9.28
CA GLY A 61 -18.29 -6.60 -9.63
C GLY A 61 -17.63 -7.92 -9.23
N ARG A 62 -16.33 -7.94 -8.90
CA ARG A 62 -15.65 -9.16 -8.44
C ARG A 62 -15.90 -9.39 -6.94
N LYS A 63 -16.29 -10.62 -6.58
CA LYS A 63 -16.59 -10.98 -5.18
C LYS A 63 -15.44 -11.64 -4.42
N SER A 64 -14.48 -12.26 -5.11
CA SER A 64 -13.39 -13.02 -4.46
C SER A 64 -12.16 -13.17 -5.36
N LEU A 65 -10.98 -13.23 -4.75
CA LEU A 65 -9.71 -13.56 -5.44
C LEU A 65 -9.47 -15.07 -5.58
N TYR A 66 -10.23 -15.90 -4.86
CA TYR A 66 -10.07 -17.36 -4.88
C TYR A 66 -10.96 -18.08 -5.90
N LYS A 67 -11.97 -17.39 -6.45
CA LYS A 67 -12.81 -17.91 -7.52
C LYS A 67 -12.34 -17.39 -8.88
N ARG A 68 -12.39 -18.24 -9.92
CA ARG A 68 -12.19 -17.78 -11.30
C ARG A 68 -13.33 -16.81 -11.67
N ASP A 69 -12.97 -15.75 -12.37
CA ASP A 69 -13.87 -14.66 -12.77
C ASP A 69 -13.23 -13.94 -13.97
N LYS A 70 -14.04 -13.35 -14.85
CA LYS A 70 -13.60 -12.62 -16.04
C LYS A 70 -13.14 -11.18 -15.71
N ILE A 71 -13.49 -10.67 -14.53
CA ILE A 71 -13.15 -9.31 -14.10
C ILE A 71 -11.82 -9.33 -13.36
N HIS A 72 -10.76 -8.86 -14.02
CA HIS A 72 -9.39 -8.94 -13.50
C HIS A 72 -8.80 -7.62 -13.01
N PHE A 73 -9.24 -6.49 -13.56
CA PHE A 73 -8.61 -5.18 -13.36
C PHE A 73 -9.56 -4.17 -12.72
N ARG A 74 -9.01 -3.38 -11.80
CA ARG A 74 -9.64 -2.18 -11.23
C ARG A 74 -9.48 -1.01 -12.20
N GLU A 75 -10.21 0.07 -11.99
CA GLU A 75 -10.05 1.27 -12.83
C GLU A 75 -8.63 1.86 -12.73
N CYS A 76 -8.03 1.89 -11.53
CA CYS A 76 -6.64 2.31 -11.37
C CYS A 76 -5.66 1.41 -12.13
N ASP A 77 -5.88 0.09 -12.15
CA ASP A 77 -5.04 -0.85 -12.90
C ASP A 77 -5.10 -0.56 -14.41
N LYS A 78 -6.29 -0.24 -14.95
CA LYS A 78 -6.46 0.14 -16.36
C LYS A 78 -5.72 1.43 -16.70
N GLU A 79 -5.76 2.43 -15.81
CA GLU A 79 -5.01 3.67 -16.01
C GLU A 79 -3.49 3.43 -16.02
N LEU A 80 -2.98 2.58 -15.12
CA LEU A 80 -1.57 2.19 -15.13
C LEU A 80 -1.16 1.52 -16.45
N LEU A 81 -2.00 0.65 -17.02
CA LEU A 81 -1.75 0.05 -18.33
C LEU A 81 -1.69 1.09 -19.46
N LYS A 82 -2.59 2.08 -19.46
CA LYS A 82 -2.58 3.19 -20.44
C LYS A 82 -1.27 3.99 -20.35
N MET A 83 -0.77 4.19 -19.13
CA MET A 83 0.52 4.85 -18.87
C MET A 83 1.74 3.96 -19.16
N LYS A 84 1.53 2.71 -19.59
CA LYS A 84 2.58 1.69 -19.80
C LYS A 84 3.38 1.38 -18.52
N ILE A 85 2.78 1.61 -17.35
CA ILE A 85 3.37 1.28 -16.06
C ILE A 85 3.02 -0.16 -15.71
N LYS A 86 4.05 -0.97 -15.47
CA LYS A 86 3.88 -2.39 -15.12
C LYS A 86 3.47 -2.51 -13.66
N PHE A 87 2.55 -3.41 -13.35
CA PHE A 87 2.17 -3.79 -11.99
C PHE A 87 1.89 -5.29 -11.91
N PHE A 88 1.83 -5.83 -10.69
CA PHE A 88 1.45 -7.21 -10.46
C PHE A 88 -0.07 -7.33 -10.35
N PRO A 89 -0.74 -8.18 -11.15
CA PRO A 89 -2.18 -8.39 -11.04
C PRO A 89 -2.55 -8.91 -9.65
N ILE A 90 -3.61 -8.36 -9.06
CA ILE A 90 -4.06 -8.76 -7.71
C ILE A 90 -4.48 -10.24 -7.63
N THR A 91 -4.75 -10.87 -8.78
CA THR A 91 -5.10 -12.29 -8.89
C THR A 91 -3.89 -13.22 -8.83
N LEU A 92 -2.66 -12.69 -8.89
CA LEU A 92 -1.42 -13.44 -8.74
C LEU A 92 -1.29 -13.97 -7.30
N GLY A 93 -0.79 -15.20 -7.11
CA GLY A 93 -0.80 -15.90 -5.83
C GLY A 93 -0.34 -15.07 -4.61
N PRO A 94 0.88 -14.50 -4.62
CA PRO A 94 1.36 -13.63 -3.54
C PRO A 94 0.52 -12.37 -3.32
N MET A 95 -0.03 -11.79 -4.39
CA MET A 95 -0.84 -10.57 -4.33
C MET A 95 -2.20 -10.79 -3.68
N ARG A 96 -2.75 -12.01 -3.70
CA ARG A 96 -4.07 -12.28 -3.11
C ARG A 96 -4.10 -11.98 -1.63
N LYS A 97 -3.13 -12.54 -0.88
CA LYS A 97 -3.03 -12.33 0.57
C LYS A 97 -2.76 -10.86 0.91
N LEU A 98 -1.87 -10.21 0.14
CA LEU A 98 -1.60 -8.78 0.30
C LEU A 98 -2.84 -7.92 0.07
N THR A 99 -3.59 -8.18 -1.00
CA THR A 99 -4.82 -7.45 -1.34
C THR A 99 -5.90 -7.65 -0.29
N GLU A 100 -6.10 -8.89 0.18
CA GLU A 100 -7.09 -9.19 1.23
C GLU A 100 -6.74 -8.50 2.54
N ARG A 101 -5.45 -8.53 2.91
CA ARG A 101 -4.94 -7.86 4.09
C ARG A 101 -5.11 -6.34 3.99
N GLY A 102 -4.76 -5.75 2.85
CA GLY A 102 -4.96 -4.32 2.58
C GLY A 102 -6.42 -3.90 2.68
N ILE A 103 -7.34 -4.65 2.04
CA ILE A 103 -8.79 -4.42 2.12
C ILE A 103 -9.28 -4.52 3.58
N LYS A 104 -8.83 -5.52 4.34
CA LYS A 104 -9.20 -5.70 5.76
C LYS A 104 -8.77 -4.49 6.58
N LEU A 105 -7.50 -4.08 6.48
CA LEU A 105 -6.96 -2.92 7.20
C LEU A 105 -7.72 -1.63 6.83
N LYS A 106 -7.92 -1.37 5.53
CA LYS A 106 -8.71 -0.21 5.08
C LYS A 106 -10.09 -0.17 5.72
N LYS A 107 -10.84 -1.28 5.71
CA LYS A 107 -12.19 -1.34 6.31
C LYS A 107 -12.17 -0.99 7.80
N ILE A 108 -11.21 -1.53 8.54
CA ILE A 108 -11.09 -1.28 9.99
C ILE A 108 -10.75 0.20 10.23
N LEU A 109 -9.80 0.76 9.49
CA LEU A 109 -9.40 2.16 9.61
C LEU A 109 -10.55 3.12 9.23
N GLU A 110 -11.25 2.86 8.13
CA GLU A 110 -12.40 3.67 7.70
C GLU A 110 -13.56 3.59 8.69
N SER A 111 -13.81 2.44 9.33
CA SER A 111 -14.81 2.34 10.41
C SER A 111 -14.47 3.20 11.63
N LYS A 112 -13.18 3.53 11.82
CA LYS A 112 -12.67 4.45 12.85
C LYS A 112 -12.58 5.89 12.34
N LYS A 113 -13.16 6.19 11.17
CA LYS A 113 -13.12 7.50 10.49
C LYS A 113 -11.70 7.97 10.13
N ILE A 114 -10.76 7.05 9.95
CA ILE A 114 -9.39 7.35 9.52
C ILE A 114 -9.33 7.27 8.00
N LYS A 115 -8.92 8.37 7.35
CA LYS A 115 -8.77 8.42 5.89
C LYS A 115 -7.65 7.46 5.46
N THR A 116 -7.98 6.52 4.58
CA THR A 116 -7.02 5.51 4.10
C THR A 116 -6.91 5.59 2.58
N ILE A 117 -5.68 5.68 2.06
CA ILE A 117 -5.40 5.78 0.62
C ILE A 117 -4.46 4.66 0.17
N GLU A 118 -4.70 4.17 -1.04
CA GLU A 118 -3.80 3.24 -1.74
C GLU A 118 -2.65 4.05 -2.35
N THR A 119 -1.42 3.57 -2.18
CA THR A 119 -0.25 4.12 -2.86
C THR A 119 0.39 3.07 -3.75
N TYR A 120 1.10 3.56 -4.77
CA TYR A 120 1.98 2.72 -5.58
C TYR A 120 3.31 3.46 -5.82
N PRO A 121 4.26 3.38 -4.86
CA PRO A 121 5.52 4.13 -4.92
C PRO A 121 6.28 3.89 -6.23
N GLY A 122 6.14 2.68 -6.79
CA GLY A 122 6.78 2.36 -8.04
C GLY A 122 6.26 3.15 -9.25
N ALA A 123 4.95 3.29 -9.39
CA ALA A 123 4.39 4.14 -10.45
C ALA A 123 4.87 5.58 -10.31
N ILE A 124 4.92 6.10 -9.08
CA ILE A 124 5.41 7.45 -8.82
C ILE A 124 6.87 7.61 -9.23
N GLN A 125 7.74 6.63 -8.93
CA GLN A 125 9.13 6.64 -9.38
C GLN A 125 9.24 6.69 -10.91
N ASP A 126 8.43 5.90 -11.62
CA ASP A 126 8.44 5.86 -13.09
C ASP A 126 7.95 7.20 -13.69
N ILE A 127 6.92 7.81 -13.10
CA ILE A 127 6.36 9.10 -13.53
C ILE A 127 7.35 10.25 -13.28
N LEU A 128 7.95 10.29 -12.08
CA LEU A 128 8.88 11.35 -11.68
C LEU A 128 10.32 11.13 -12.16
N LYS A 129 10.57 10.04 -12.89
CA LYS A 129 11.91 9.63 -13.37
C LYS A 129 12.92 9.41 -12.23
N ILE A 130 12.44 9.06 -11.04
CA ILE A 130 13.30 8.70 -9.90
C ILE A 130 13.85 7.27 -10.14
N PRO A 131 15.17 7.05 -10.07
CA PRO A 131 15.77 5.75 -10.28
C PRO A 131 15.22 4.69 -9.32
N ARG A 132 14.88 3.51 -9.85
CA ARG A 132 14.53 2.36 -9.00
C ARG A 132 15.76 1.89 -8.21
N LYS A 133 15.53 1.24 -7.06
CA LYS A 133 16.61 0.62 -6.24
C LYS A 133 17.52 -0.31 -7.06
N SER A 134 16.98 -1.01 -8.07
CA SER A 134 17.75 -1.89 -8.96
C SER A 134 18.79 -1.15 -9.82
N LYS A 135 18.72 0.18 -9.93
CA LYS A 135 19.71 1.02 -10.62
C LYS A 135 20.86 1.46 -9.71
N GLY A 136 20.83 1.08 -8.43
CA GLY A 136 21.86 1.40 -7.44
C GLY A 136 21.36 2.34 -6.35
N LYS A 137 21.81 2.11 -5.11
CA LYS A 137 21.40 2.89 -3.93
C LYS A 137 21.78 4.36 -4.06
N GLU A 138 23.00 4.64 -4.54
CA GLU A 138 23.51 6.01 -4.71
C GLU A 138 22.64 6.81 -5.69
N LYS A 139 22.29 6.23 -6.84
CA LYS A 139 21.43 6.87 -7.83
C LYS A 139 20.03 7.16 -7.29
N LEU A 140 19.46 6.21 -6.54
CA LEU A 140 18.16 6.41 -5.91
C LEU A 140 18.20 7.53 -4.85
N MET A 141 19.30 7.66 -4.10
CA MET A 141 19.46 8.72 -3.09
C MET A 141 19.66 10.10 -3.70
N ALA A 142 20.22 10.19 -4.90
CA ALA A 142 20.44 11.47 -5.60
C ALA A 142 19.15 12.10 -6.15
N GLY A 143 18.06 11.33 -6.27
CA GLY A 143 16.80 11.76 -6.89
C GLY A 143 16.85 11.67 -8.40
#